data_AF-A0A852R1M6-F1
#
_entry.id   AF-A0A852R1M6-F1
#
_cell.length_a   1.000
_cell.length_b   1.000
_cell.length_c   1.000
_cell.angle_alpha   90.00
_cell.angle_beta   90.00
_cell.angle_gamma   90.00
#
_symmetry.space_group_name_H-M   'P 1'
#
loop_
_entity.id
_entity.type
_entity.pdbx_description
1 polymer ?
#
loop_
_entity_poly.entity_id
_entity_poly.type
_entity_poly.pdbx_seq_one_letter_code
_entity_poly.pdbx_strand_id
1 'polypeptide(L)'
;MDRKTINAEFRRQFFPLLAADGFVRSGDVARRVLPGSVVHVVEIQHRPRAGVFQVGLGVHLSPLDEVAGTSSTPAEQLRDHDCAWRSSIISGFRNSSDAEFAYGQSAAEAAESVAFFVSEWPRQATGFFGPLTAFSEDFQAGAVAAASDESMHPAHLLTWARVAVLLKDRQLARSISAHALPRVPERATSLRDDLESLSQS
;
A
#
# COMPACT_ATOMS: atom_id res chain seq x y z
N MET A 1 8.09 0.02 -27.59
CA MET A 1 9.20 -0.61 -26.85
C MET A 1 8.72 -1.86 -26.11
N ASP A 2 9.63 -2.68 -25.59
CA ASP A 2 9.31 -3.92 -24.86
C ASP A 2 9.64 -3.85 -23.36
N ARG A 3 9.24 -4.88 -22.62
CA ARG A 3 9.52 -5.02 -21.18
C ARG A 3 11.01 -5.06 -20.89
N LYS A 4 11.83 -5.62 -21.78
CA LYS A 4 13.28 -5.78 -21.56
C LYS A 4 13.97 -4.42 -21.53
N THR A 5 13.62 -3.53 -22.45
CA THR A 5 14.12 -2.16 -22.50
C THR A 5 13.73 -1.38 -21.25
N ILE A 6 12.45 -1.42 -20.84
CA ILE A 6 12.00 -0.74 -19.61
C ILE A 6 12.71 -1.29 -18.36
N ASN A 7 12.90 -2.60 -18.28
CA ASN A 7 13.63 -3.20 -17.17
C ASN A 7 15.13 -2.87 -17.17
N ALA A 8 15.72 -2.51 -18.31
CA ALA A 8 17.08 -1.97 -18.33
C ALA A 8 17.11 -0.58 -17.70
N GLU A 9 16.12 0.26 -18.01
CA GLU A 9 16.00 1.61 -17.45
C GLU A 9 15.70 1.59 -15.94
N PHE A 10 14.82 0.72 -15.46
CA PHE A 10 14.61 0.56 -14.01
C PHE A 10 15.88 0.14 -13.26
N ARG A 11 16.68 -0.78 -13.84
CA ARG A 11 17.99 -1.17 -13.26
C ARG A 11 18.95 0.00 -13.17
N ARG A 12 18.91 0.89 -14.16
CA ARG A 12 19.80 2.05 -14.25
C ARG A 12 19.38 3.17 -13.30
N GLN A 13 18.07 3.45 -13.20
CA GLN A 13 17.56 4.69 -12.61
C GLN A 13 16.84 4.50 -11.27
N PHE A 14 16.14 3.38 -11.06
CA PHE A 14 15.22 3.23 -9.93
C PHE A 14 15.68 2.21 -8.90
N PHE A 15 16.15 1.04 -9.31
CA PHE A 15 16.60 0.01 -8.38
C PHE A 15 17.73 0.46 -7.44
N PRO A 16 18.68 1.32 -7.87
CA PRO A 16 19.64 1.90 -6.94
C PRO A 16 18.98 2.73 -5.82
N LEU A 17 17.88 3.45 -6.12
CA LEU A 17 17.13 4.23 -5.13
C LEU A 17 16.44 3.31 -4.12
N LEU A 18 15.77 2.25 -4.60
CA LEU A 18 15.16 1.25 -3.73
C LEU A 18 16.19 0.59 -2.79
N ALA A 19 17.35 0.24 -3.32
CA ALA A 19 18.43 -0.34 -2.53
C ALA A 19 18.96 0.65 -1.47
N ALA A 20 19.11 1.92 -1.81
CA ALA A 20 19.49 2.98 -0.87
C ALA A 20 18.44 3.16 0.25
N ASP A 21 17.16 2.98 -0.07
CA ASP A 21 16.03 3.02 0.88
C ASP A 21 15.84 1.70 1.68
N GLY A 22 16.78 0.76 1.56
CA GLY A 22 16.81 -0.49 2.32
C GLY A 22 15.92 -1.61 1.77
N PHE A 23 15.39 -1.48 0.55
CA PHE A 23 14.60 -2.54 -0.07
C PHE A 23 15.49 -3.65 -0.66
N VAL A 24 15.10 -4.90 -0.40
CA VAL A 24 15.65 -6.10 -1.02
C VAL A 24 14.70 -6.54 -2.14
N ARG A 25 15.25 -6.71 -3.35
CA ARG A 25 14.47 -7.00 -4.55
C ARG A 25 14.53 -8.48 -4.93
N SER A 26 13.38 -9.03 -5.33
CA SER A 26 13.21 -10.33 -5.98
C SER A 26 12.34 -10.17 -7.22
N GLY A 27 12.96 -10.21 -8.40
CA GLY A 27 12.28 -9.95 -9.67
C GLY A 27 11.73 -8.53 -9.76
N ASP A 28 10.42 -8.41 -9.96
CA ASP A 28 9.71 -7.14 -10.09
C ASP A 28 9.15 -6.64 -8.74
N VAL A 29 9.42 -7.34 -7.63
CA VAL A 29 8.97 -6.96 -6.29
C VAL A 29 10.17 -6.61 -5.41
N ALA A 30 10.08 -5.51 -4.69
CA ALA A 30 11.06 -5.08 -3.70
C ALA A 30 10.38 -4.91 -2.34
N ARG A 31 11.07 -5.34 -1.27
CA ARG A 31 10.51 -5.34 0.09
C ARG A 31 11.54 -4.85 1.09
N ARG A 32 11.10 -4.13 2.11
CA ARG A 32 11.90 -3.88 3.33
C ARG A 32 11.07 -4.21 4.55
N VAL A 33 11.71 -4.83 5.53
CA VAL A 33 11.11 -5.15 6.82
C VAL A 33 11.64 -4.15 7.84
N LEU A 34 10.73 -3.49 8.52
CA LEU A 34 10.99 -2.48 9.54
C LEU A 34 10.67 -3.04 10.94
N PRO A 35 11.11 -2.37 12.02
CA PRO A 35 10.75 -2.76 13.37
C PRO A 35 9.23 -2.89 13.58
N GLY A 36 8.83 -3.80 14.48
CA GLY A 36 7.41 -4.08 14.74
C GLY A 36 6.70 -4.85 13.63
N SER A 37 7.45 -5.51 12.74
CA SER A 37 6.94 -6.35 11.65
C SER A 37 6.10 -5.58 10.63
N VAL A 38 6.48 -4.33 10.39
CA VAL A 38 5.97 -3.51 9.30
C VAL A 38 6.76 -3.85 8.03
N VAL A 39 6.07 -4.22 6.96
CA VAL A 39 6.70 -4.56 5.68
C VAL A 39 6.24 -3.58 4.62
N HIS A 40 7.18 -2.88 3.99
CA HIS A 40 6.89 -2.06 2.82
C HIS A 40 7.15 -2.90 1.57
N VAL A 41 6.24 -2.84 0.62
CA VAL A 41 6.29 -3.56 -0.66
C VAL A 41 6.21 -2.54 -1.80
N VAL A 42 7.05 -2.74 -2.80
CA VAL A 42 7.01 -2.04 -4.09
C VAL A 42 6.95 -3.09 -5.18
N GLU A 43 5.92 -3.07 -6.01
CA GLU A 43 5.73 -4.06 -7.08
C GLU A 43 5.58 -3.37 -8.43
N ILE A 44 6.42 -3.79 -9.39
CA ILE A 44 6.37 -3.32 -10.78
C ILE A 44 5.50 -4.28 -11.59
N GLN A 45 4.38 -3.77 -12.10
CA GLN A 45 3.43 -4.54 -12.88
C GLN A 45 3.55 -4.13 -14.36
N HIS A 46 4.02 -5.06 -15.19
CA HIS A 46 4.15 -4.86 -16.62
C HIS A 46 2.90 -5.34 -17.36
N ARG A 47 2.41 -4.54 -18.32
CA ARG A 47 1.38 -4.93 -19.28
C ARG A 47 1.90 -4.78 -20.72
N PRO A 48 2.72 -5.74 -21.21
CA PRO A 48 3.39 -5.61 -22.51
C PRO A 48 2.45 -5.43 -23.70
N ARG A 49 1.25 -6.05 -23.67
CA ARG A 49 0.25 -5.91 -24.74
C ARG A 49 -0.30 -4.49 -24.85
N ALA A 50 -0.40 -3.78 -23.73
CA ALA A 50 -0.82 -2.38 -23.67
C ALA A 50 0.39 -1.43 -23.78
N GLY A 51 1.62 -1.94 -23.72
CA GLY A 51 2.83 -1.12 -23.74
C GLY A 51 2.94 -0.19 -22.53
N VAL A 52 2.49 -0.61 -21.36
CA VAL A 52 2.52 0.19 -20.12
C VAL A 52 3.09 -0.59 -18.93
N PHE A 53 3.57 0.11 -17.92
CA PHE A 53 3.85 -0.42 -16.58
C PHE A 53 3.12 0.40 -15.51
N GLN A 54 2.99 -0.18 -14.32
CA GLN A 54 2.53 0.48 -13.10
C GLN A 54 3.48 0.11 -11.96
N VAL A 55 3.56 0.97 -10.95
CA VAL A 55 4.32 0.69 -9.72
C VAL A 55 3.39 0.80 -8.53
N GLY A 56 3.03 -0.34 -7.98
CA GLY A 56 2.21 -0.47 -6.79
C GLY A 56 3.03 -0.30 -5.53
N LEU A 57 2.41 0.29 -4.51
CA LEU A 57 2.96 0.45 -3.17
C LEU A 57 2.06 -0.31 -2.19
N GLY A 58 2.66 -1.00 -1.23
CA GLY A 58 1.94 -1.72 -0.20
C GLY A 58 2.60 -1.57 1.16
N VAL A 59 1.80 -1.47 2.22
CA VAL A 59 2.27 -1.67 3.60
C VAL A 59 1.49 -2.82 4.22
N HIS A 60 2.23 -3.79 4.75
CA HIS A 60 1.71 -4.89 5.54
C HIS A 60 2.14 -4.72 7.00
N LEU A 61 1.27 -5.07 7.92
CA LEU A 61 1.57 -5.14 9.34
C LEU A 61 1.29 -6.59 9.78
N SER A 62 2.31 -7.44 9.86
CA SER A 62 2.11 -8.89 10.06
C SER A 62 1.25 -9.26 11.28
N PRO A 63 1.35 -8.58 12.45
CA PRO A 63 0.47 -8.88 13.59
C PRO A 63 -1.02 -8.64 13.32
N LEU A 64 -1.37 -7.90 12.27
CA LEU A 64 -2.75 -7.68 11.86
C LEU A 64 -3.40 -8.96 11.31
N ASP A 65 -2.61 -9.88 10.76
CA ASP A 65 -3.10 -11.17 10.23
C ASP A 65 -3.80 -11.97 11.33
N GLU A 66 -3.24 -11.99 12.54
CA GLU A 66 -3.82 -12.68 13.70
C GLU A 66 -5.15 -12.04 14.12
N VAL A 67 -5.21 -10.70 14.16
CA VAL A 67 -6.44 -9.96 14.50
C VAL A 67 -7.52 -10.13 13.43
N ALA A 68 -7.12 -10.26 12.16
CA ALA A 68 -8.02 -10.52 11.05
C ALA A 68 -8.43 -12.00 10.92
N GLY A 69 -7.82 -12.90 11.70
CA GLY A 69 -8.05 -14.34 11.59
C GLY A 69 -7.55 -14.94 10.27
N THR A 70 -6.58 -14.29 9.62
CA THR A 70 -6.01 -14.73 8.34
C THR A 70 -4.67 -15.42 8.53
N SER A 71 -4.29 -16.28 7.56
CA SER A 71 -2.97 -16.89 7.55
C SER A 71 -1.90 -15.83 7.32
N SER A 72 -0.83 -15.84 8.12
CA SER A 72 0.28 -14.93 7.91
C SER A 72 1.11 -15.36 6.69
N THR A 73 1.30 -14.43 5.76
CA THR A 73 2.17 -14.59 4.60
C THR A 73 3.59 -14.18 4.97
N PRO A 74 4.61 -15.02 4.72
CA PRO A 74 6.00 -14.66 4.98
C PRO A 74 6.40 -13.36 4.26
N ALA A 75 7.21 -12.53 4.94
CA ALA A 75 7.53 -11.19 4.45
C ALA A 75 8.17 -11.21 3.05
N GLU A 76 8.98 -12.22 2.74
CA GLU A 76 9.63 -12.40 1.44
C GLU A 76 8.67 -12.79 0.30
N GLN A 77 7.46 -13.23 0.62
CA GLN A 77 6.43 -13.66 -0.33
C GLN A 77 5.36 -12.59 -0.59
N LEU A 78 5.20 -11.62 0.33
CA LEU A 78 4.19 -10.56 0.25
C LEU A 78 4.21 -9.81 -1.08
N ARG A 79 3.05 -9.58 -1.67
CA ARG A 79 2.86 -8.72 -2.85
C ARG A 79 2.03 -7.51 -2.49
N ASP A 80 1.89 -6.56 -3.42
CA ASP A 80 1.12 -5.36 -3.17
C ASP A 80 -0.33 -5.67 -2.75
N HIS A 81 -0.93 -6.73 -3.31
CA HIS A 81 -2.30 -7.13 -3.04
C HIS A 81 -2.50 -7.84 -1.71
N ASP A 82 -1.44 -8.30 -1.07
CA ASP A 82 -1.49 -8.88 0.27
C ASP A 82 -1.49 -7.79 1.36
N CYS A 83 -1.14 -6.56 1.00
CA CYS A 83 -0.95 -5.46 1.94
C CYS A 83 -2.28 -4.83 2.37
N ALA A 84 -2.38 -4.47 3.66
CA ALA A 84 -3.54 -3.80 4.23
C ALA A 84 -3.72 -2.36 3.72
N TRP A 85 -2.61 -1.66 3.48
CA TRP A 85 -2.61 -0.34 2.84
C TRP A 85 -1.96 -0.45 1.47
N ARG A 86 -2.63 0.12 0.45
CA ARG A 86 -2.22 -0.01 -0.95
C ARG A 86 -2.35 1.32 -1.66
N SER A 87 -1.41 1.59 -2.56
CA SER A 87 -1.42 2.76 -3.44
C SER A 87 -0.68 2.43 -4.74
N SER A 88 -0.57 3.41 -5.62
CA SER A 88 0.26 3.33 -6.81
C SER A 88 0.90 4.68 -7.08
N ILE A 89 2.08 4.66 -7.68
CA ILE A 89 2.69 5.89 -8.19
C ILE A 89 1.87 6.33 -9.40
N ILE A 90 1.38 7.57 -9.38
CA ILE A 90 0.58 8.15 -10.46
C ILE A 90 1.34 9.26 -11.18
N SER A 91 1.03 9.48 -12.46
CA SER A 91 1.55 10.64 -13.20
C SER A 91 0.79 11.90 -12.77
N GLY A 92 1.31 12.61 -11.75
CA GLY A 92 0.65 13.79 -11.18
C GLY A 92 0.40 14.95 -12.17
N PHE A 93 1.01 14.92 -13.36
CA PHE A 93 0.81 15.90 -14.43
C PHE A 93 -0.30 15.52 -15.43
N ARG A 94 -0.56 14.21 -15.64
CA ARG A 94 -1.51 13.76 -16.67
C ARG A 94 -2.94 13.66 -16.14
N ASN A 95 -3.11 13.18 -14.91
CA ASN A 95 -4.38 13.12 -14.20
C ASN A 95 -4.14 12.69 -12.74
N SER A 96 -5.20 12.69 -11.93
CA SER A 96 -5.13 12.34 -10.51
C SER A 96 -5.39 10.86 -10.20
N SER A 97 -5.48 9.98 -11.21
CA SER A 97 -5.97 8.61 -11.01
C SER A 97 -5.34 7.52 -11.88
N ASP A 98 -4.57 7.87 -12.91
CA ASP A 98 -3.92 6.93 -13.81
C ASP A 98 -2.50 6.62 -13.31
N ALA A 99 -2.31 5.36 -12.94
CA ALA A 99 -1.03 4.81 -12.52
C ALA A 99 -0.21 4.24 -13.69
N GLU A 100 -0.73 4.28 -14.92
CA GLU A 100 -0.06 3.71 -16.09
C GLU A 100 0.99 4.65 -16.69
N PHE A 101 2.20 4.10 -16.86
CA PHE A 101 3.30 4.75 -17.57
C PHE A 101 3.57 4.00 -18.87
N ALA A 102 3.54 4.72 -19.99
CA ALA A 102 3.80 4.15 -21.30
C ALA A 102 5.27 3.72 -21.46
N TYR A 103 5.52 2.65 -22.21
CA TYR A 103 6.86 2.17 -22.53
C TYR A 103 7.62 3.10 -23.49
N GLY A 104 6.90 3.94 -24.24
CA GLY A 104 7.47 4.69 -25.35
C GLY A 104 7.63 3.86 -26.63
N GLN A 105 7.80 4.56 -27.75
CA GLN A 105 8.03 4.00 -29.08
C GLN A 105 9.52 3.84 -29.39
N SER A 106 10.39 4.59 -28.71
CA SER A 106 11.85 4.56 -28.86
C SER A 106 12.56 4.25 -27.53
N ALA A 107 13.85 3.89 -27.59
CA ALA A 107 14.66 3.70 -26.38
C ALA A 107 14.81 5.00 -25.56
N ALA A 108 14.87 6.15 -26.25
CA ALA A 108 14.88 7.46 -25.60
C ALA A 108 13.58 7.71 -24.82
N GLU A 109 12.43 7.48 -25.44
CA GLU A 109 11.12 7.63 -24.77
C GLU A 109 10.95 6.64 -23.61
N ALA A 110 11.50 5.42 -23.71
CA ALA A 110 11.50 4.47 -22.60
C ALA A 110 12.31 4.98 -21.41
N ALA A 111 13.49 5.55 -21.66
CA ALA A 111 14.34 6.16 -20.65
C ALA A 111 13.66 7.38 -20.00
N GLU A 112 13.01 8.23 -20.81
CA GLU A 112 12.23 9.38 -20.34
C GLU A 112 11.03 8.95 -19.49
N SER A 113 10.32 7.90 -19.88
CA SER A 113 9.19 7.37 -19.12
C SER A 113 9.60 6.90 -17.72
N VAL A 114 10.71 6.15 -17.63
CA VAL A 114 11.25 5.72 -16.33
C VAL A 114 11.83 6.91 -15.56
N ALA A 115 12.50 7.85 -16.22
CA ALA A 115 13.02 9.05 -15.56
C ALA A 115 11.90 9.90 -14.96
N PHE A 116 10.79 10.06 -15.69
CA PHE A 116 9.61 10.75 -15.21
C PHE A 116 9.00 10.03 -14.01
N PHE A 117 8.82 8.71 -14.09
CA PHE A 117 8.43 7.90 -12.92
C PHE A 117 9.36 8.11 -11.71
N VAL A 118 10.69 8.09 -11.92
CA VAL A 118 11.67 8.30 -10.85
C VAL A 118 11.56 9.71 -10.24
N SER A 119 11.20 10.72 -11.04
CA SER A 119 10.97 12.08 -10.52
C SER A 119 9.76 12.17 -9.57
N GLU A 120 8.75 11.33 -9.77
CA GLU A 120 7.57 11.26 -8.90
C GLU A 120 7.79 10.45 -7.61
N TRP A 121 8.77 9.54 -7.63
CA TRP A 121 9.03 8.61 -6.54
C TRP A 121 9.19 9.27 -5.16
N PRO A 122 10.11 10.25 -4.95
CA PRO A 122 10.40 10.75 -3.60
C PRO A 122 9.17 11.33 -2.90
N ARG A 123 8.36 12.11 -3.63
CA ARG A 123 7.16 12.76 -3.08
C ARG A 123 6.09 11.72 -2.72
N GLN A 124 5.79 10.81 -3.64
CA GLN A 124 4.69 9.87 -3.47
C GLN A 124 5.03 8.71 -2.52
N ALA A 125 6.26 8.19 -2.60
CA ALA A 125 6.74 7.17 -1.66
C ALA A 125 6.80 7.71 -0.24
N THR A 126 7.31 8.93 -0.01
CA THR A 126 7.32 9.54 1.32
C THR A 126 5.90 9.79 1.82
N GLY A 127 5.01 10.32 0.98
CA GLY A 127 3.62 10.56 1.36
C GLY A 127 2.85 9.29 1.72
N PHE A 128 3.15 8.16 1.07
CA PHE A 128 2.50 6.88 1.34
C PHE A 128 3.13 6.12 2.51
N PHE A 129 4.45 5.93 2.50
CA PHE A 129 5.15 5.12 3.50
C PHE A 129 5.41 5.87 4.81
N GLY A 130 5.54 7.20 4.77
CA GLY A 130 5.84 8.03 5.92
C GLY A 130 4.93 7.77 7.12
N PRO A 131 3.60 7.87 6.99
CA PRO A 131 2.67 7.65 8.11
C PRO A 131 2.40 6.16 8.44
N LEU A 132 3.20 5.24 7.90
CA LEU A 132 3.01 3.80 8.01
C LEU A 132 4.35 3.07 8.27
N THR A 133 5.28 3.71 8.99
CA THR A 133 6.66 3.23 9.16
C THR A 133 6.93 2.68 10.56
N ALA A 134 6.55 3.43 11.60
CA ALA A 134 6.90 3.16 12.99
C ALA A 134 5.73 2.54 13.76
N PHE A 135 5.82 1.24 14.06
CA PHE A 135 4.94 0.62 15.03
C PHE A 135 5.47 0.84 16.46
N SER A 136 4.67 1.31 17.42
CA SER A 136 3.22 1.53 17.39
C SER A 136 2.73 2.94 17.04
N GLU A 137 3.62 3.94 17.04
CA GLU A 137 3.26 5.37 17.03
C GLU A 137 2.44 5.79 15.80
N ASP A 138 2.92 5.51 14.59
CA ASP A 138 2.27 5.91 13.35
C ASP A 138 0.87 5.26 13.21
N PHE A 139 0.78 3.99 13.61
CA PHE A 139 -0.45 3.22 13.54
C PHE A 139 -1.49 3.68 14.56
N GLN A 140 -1.04 4.12 15.75
CA GLN A 140 -1.92 4.76 16.72
C GLN A 140 -2.45 6.09 16.19
N ALA A 141 -1.58 6.93 15.62
CA ALA A 141 -1.99 8.20 15.02
C ALA A 141 -2.99 7.99 13.88
N GLY A 142 -2.74 7.01 13.00
CA GLY A 142 -3.64 6.64 11.91
C GLY A 142 -5.00 6.12 12.41
N ALA A 143 -5.02 5.27 13.43
CA ALA A 143 -6.26 4.78 14.03
C ALA A 143 -7.08 5.91 14.68
N VAL A 144 -6.43 6.85 15.38
CA VAL A 144 -7.10 8.03 15.94
C VAL A 144 -7.70 8.91 14.84
N ALA A 145 -6.95 9.17 13.77
CA ALA A 145 -7.45 9.95 12.63
C ALA A 145 -8.67 9.28 11.97
N ALA A 146 -8.60 7.96 11.79
CA ALA A 146 -9.67 7.16 11.19
C ALA A 146 -11.00 7.24 11.97
N ALA A 147 -10.95 7.38 13.30
CA ALA A 147 -12.14 7.49 14.14
C ALA A 147 -13.04 8.70 13.82
N SER A 148 -12.49 9.71 13.14
CA SER A 148 -13.21 10.92 12.73
C SER A 148 -13.29 11.14 11.21
N ASP A 149 -12.74 10.23 10.40
CA ASP A 149 -12.72 10.40 8.94
C ASP A 149 -14.05 9.95 8.31
N GLU A 150 -14.88 10.93 7.92
CA GLU A 150 -16.17 10.70 7.27
C GLU A 150 -16.04 10.22 5.82
N SER A 151 -14.90 10.51 5.18
CA SER A 151 -14.63 10.19 3.77
C SER A 151 -14.07 8.77 3.59
N MET A 152 -13.47 8.21 4.64
CA MET A 152 -12.82 6.90 4.59
C MET A 152 -13.84 5.77 4.40
N HIS A 153 -13.59 4.89 3.44
CA HIS A 153 -14.46 3.75 3.16
C HIS A 153 -14.56 2.78 4.37
N PRO A 154 -15.74 2.21 4.68
CA PRO A 154 -15.91 1.34 5.86
C PRO A 154 -14.94 0.16 5.95
N ALA A 155 -14.53 -0.42 4.81
CA ALA A 155 -13.53 -1.49 4.79
C ALA A 155 -12.14 -1.02 5.28
N HIS A 156 -11.75 0.22 5.00
CA HIS A 156 -10.50 0.78 5.54
C HIS A 156 -10.63 1.13 7.02
N LEU A 157 -11.82 1.54 7.46
CA LEU A 157 -12.08 1.72 8.89
C LEU A 157 -12.00 0.40 9.67
N LEU A 158 -12.49 -0.71 9.12
CA LEU A 158 -12.30 -2.03 9.73
C LEU A 158 -10.81 -2.34 9.93
N THR A 159 -9.96 -2.06 8.93
CA THR A 159 -8.51 -2.22 9.05
C THR A 159 -7.94 -1.41 10.22
N TRP A 160 -8.35 -0.13 10.37
CA TRP A 160 -7.92 0.70 11.49
C TRP A 160 -8.50 0.28 12.85
N ALA A 161 -9.72 -0.24 12.89
CA ALA A 161 -10.30 -0.82 14.10
C ALA A 161 -9.49 -2.04 14.56
N ARG A 162 -9.06 -2.90 13.63
CA ARG A 162 -8.16 -4.04 13.93
C ARG A 162 -6.78 -3.56 14.42
N VAL A 163 -6.25 -2.47 13.89
CA VAL A 163 -5.04 -1.82 14.43
C VAL A 163 -5.27 -1.37 15.88
N ALA A 164 -6.39 -0.73 16.19
CA ALA A 164 -6.70 -0.33 17.56
C ALA A 164 -6.80 -1.54 18.52
N VAL A 165 -7.36 -2.67 18.07
CA VAL A 165 -7.35 -3.94 18.83
C VAL A 165 -5.93 -4.43 19.09
N LEU A 166 -5.07 -4.43 18.06
CA LEU A 166 -3.65 -4.81 18.18
C LEU A 166 -2.90 -3.92 19.19
N LEU A 167 -3.21 -2.63 19.20
CA LEU A 167 -2.68 -1.64 20.16
C LEU A 167 -3.30 -1.74 21.56
N LYS A 168 -4.24 -2.67 21.76
CA LYS A 168 -5.00 -2.88 23.00
C LYS A 168 -5.89 -1.69 23.40
N ASP A 169 -6.23 -0.82 22.46
CA ASP A 169 -7.18 0.28 22.66
C ASP A 169 -8.57 -0.13 22.17
N ARG A 170 -9.29 -0.84 23.06
CA ARG A 170 -10.66 -1.30 22.76
C ARG A 170 -11.64 -0.15 22.58
N GLN A 171 -11.45 0.96 23.28
CA GLN A 171 -12.35 2.10 23.16
C GLN A 171 -12.22 2.73 21.77
N LEU A 172 -11.00 2.90 21.27
CA LEU A 172 -10.76 3.39 19.92
C LEU A 172 -11.30 2.41 18.87
N ALA A 173 -11.07 1.11 19.03
CA ALA A 173 -11.62 0.08 18.13
C ALA A 173 -13.15 0.17 18.01
N ARG A 174 -13.85 0.26 19.15
CA ARG A 174 -15.31 0.43 19.18
C ARG A 174 -15.76 1.73 18.53
N SER A 175 -15.05 2.84 18.78
CA SER A 175 -15.36 4.13 18.20
C SER A 175 -15.28 4.10 16.66
N ILE A 176 -14.19 3.53 16.12
CA ILE A 176 -14.00 3.37 14.68
C ILE A 176 -15.10 2.48 14.09
N SER A 177 -15.40 1.35 14.73
CA SER A 177 -16.45 0.43 14.25
C SER A 177 -17.84 1.07 14.24
N ALA A 178 -18.20 1.78 15.32
CA ALA A 178 -19.47 2.50 15.41
C ALA A 178 -19.59 3.59 14.34
N HIS A 179 -18.48 4.25 13.99
CA HIS A 179 -18.41 5.23 12.90
C HIS A 179 -18.53 4.60 11.49
N ALA A 180 -18.06 3.36 11.32
CA ALA A 180 -18.12 2.64 10.06
C ALA A 180 -19.50 2.03 9.77
N LEU A 181 -20.13 1.42 10.78
CA LEU A 181 -21.33 0.58 10.65
C LEU A 181 -22.50 1.22 9.88
N PRO A 182 -22.88 2.49 10.13
CA PRO A 182 -23.99 3.13 9.42
C PRO A 182 -23.76 3.27 7.90
N ARG A 183 -22.51 3.24 7.46
CA ARG A 183 -22.11 3.43 6.05
C ARG A 183 -21.87 2.12 5.31
N VAL A 184 -21.96 0.97 6.00
CA VAL A 184 -21.79 -0.35 5.37
C VAL A 184 -23.01 -0.66 4.51
N PRO A 185 -22.84 -0.94 3.21
CA PRO A 185 -23.96 -1.36 2.34
C PRO A 185 -24.63 -2.62 2.88
N GLU A 186 -25.95 -2.74 2.73
CA GLU A 186 -26.74 -3.89 3.23
C GLU A 186 -26.20 -5.24 2.74
N ARG A 187 -25.77 -5.31 1.47
CA ARG A 187 -25.21 -6.52 0.85
C ARG A 187 -23.81 -6.92 1.35
N ALA A 188 -23.12 -6.06 2.09
CA ALA A 188 -21.77 -6.31 2.59
C ALA A 188 -21.81 -6.98 3.98
N THR A 189 -22.50 -8.13 4.07
CA THR A 189 -22.79 -8.82 5.33
C THR A 189 -21.54 -9.15 6.12
N SER A 190 -20.52 -9.74 5.50
CA SER A 190 -19.26 -10.08 6.18
C SER A 190 -18.54 -8.86 6.76
N LEU A 191 -18.54 -7.72 6.07
CA LEU A 191 -17.95 -6.48 6.58
C LEU A 191 -18.73 -5.95 7.79
N ARG A 192 -20.05 -6.05 7.75
CA ARG A 192 -20.91 -5.69 8.88
C ARG A 192 -20.63 -6.56 10.09
N ASP A 193 -20.62 -7.89 9.91
CA ASP A 193 -20.37 -8.86 10.98
C ASP A 193 -19.01 -8.62 11.66
N ASP A 194 -17.96 -8.38 10.87
CA ASP A 194 -16.62 -8.05 11.37
C ASP A 194 -16.65 -6.77 12.22
N LEU A 195 -17.29 -5.70 11.74
CA LEU A 195 -17.37 -4.42 12.46
C LEU A 195 -18.23 -4.53 13.73
N GLU A 196 -19.33 -5.28 13.69
CA GLU A 196 -20.18 -5.54 14.85
C GLU A 196 -19.43 -6.30 15.94
N SER A 197 -18.63 -7.32 15.56
CA SER A 197 -17.81 -8.07 16.51
C SER A 197 -16.84 -7.18 17.29
N LEU A 198 -16.22 -6.21 16.61
CA LEU A 198 -15.29 -5.25 17.21
C LEU A 198 -15.98 -4.16 18.01
N SER A 199 -17.22 -3.81 17.66
CA SER A 199 -18.01 -2.82 18.41
C SER A 199 -18.52 -3.36 19.75
N GLN A 200 -18.67 -4.68 19.89
CA GLN A 200 -19.21 -5.34 21.09
C GLN A 200 -18.12 -5.89 22.02
N SER A 201 -16.90 -6.09 21.51
CA SER A 201 -15.72 -6.60 22.23
C SER A 201 -15.10 -5.58 23.17
#